data_AF-A0A949U0U8-F1
#
_entry.id   AF-A0A949U0U8-F1
#
_cell.length_a   1.000
_cell.length_b   1.000
_cell.length_c   1.000
_cell.angle_alpha   90.00
_cell.angle_beta   90.00
_cell.angle_gamma   90.00
#
_symmetry.space_group_name_H-M   'P 1'
#
loop_
_entity.id
_entity.type
_entity.pdbx_description
1 polymer ?
#
loop_
_entity_poly.entity_id
_entity_poly.type
_entity_poly.pdbx_seq_one_letter_code
_entity_poly.pdbx_strand_id
1 'polypeptide(L)' 'MIALDWPATRFAWLSVATAIATLALKWAAWWLTGSVGLLSDALESFVNLGAALLALWMLRLA' A
#
# COMPACT_ATOMS: atom_id res chain seq x y z
N MET A 1 7.73 -18.41 -22.67
CA MET A 1 6.59 -17.80 -21.97
C MET A 1 6.64 -18.28 -20.53
N ILE A 2 7.31 -17.54 -19.64
CA ILE A 2 7.48 -17.94 -18.24
C ILE A 2 6.15 -17.63 -17.54
N ALA A 3 5.30 -18.64 -17.39
CA ALA A 3 4.18 -18.59 -16.46
C ALA A 3 4.80 -18.64 -15.07
N LEU A 4 5.01 -17.45 -14.53
CA LEU A 4 5.67 -17.24 -13.26
C LEU A 4 4.60 -17.50 -12.19
N ASP A 5 4.51 -18.74 -11.75
CA ASP A 5 3.59 -19.29 -10.73
C ASP A 5 3.91 -18.76 -9.33
N TRP A 6 4.33 -17.50 -9.22
CA TRP A 6 4.43 -16.84 -7.93
C TRP A 6 3.05 -16.88 -7.27
N PRO A 7 2.95 -17.37 -6.03
CA PRO A 7 1.71 -17.30 -5.31
C PRO A 7 1.35 -15.82 -5.13
N ALA A 8 0.26 -15.39 -5.77
CA ALA A 8 -0.22 -14.01 -5.75
C ALA A 8 -0.33 -13.45 -4.31
N THR A 9 -0.55 -14.33 -3.34
CA THR A 9 -0.54 -14.01 -1.91
C THR A 9 0.77 -13.37 -1.43
N ARG A 10 1.94 -13.80 -1.94
CA ARG A 10 3.24 -13.18 -1.59
C ARG A 10 3.34 -11.76 -2.11
N PHE A 11 2.87 -11.50 -3.32
CA PHE A 11 2.81 -10.15 -3.87
C PHE A 11 1.79 -9.28 -3.16
N ALA A 12 0.64 -9.83 -2.76
CA ALA A 12 -0.33 -9.08 -1.96
C ALA A 12 0.25 -8.67 -0.60
N TRP A 13 1.02 -9.53 0.07
CA TRP A 13 1.77 -9.16 1.27
C TRP A 13 2.81 -8.08 1.01
N LEU A 14 3.54 -8.16 -0.11
CA LEU A 14 4.47 -7.10 -0.52
C LEU A 14 3.74 -5.77 -0.76
N SER A 15 2.58 -5.78 -1.44
CA SER A 15 1.75 -4.59 -1.66
C SER A 15 1.26 -3.97 -0.37
N VAL A 16 0.84 -4.77 0.61
CA VAL A 16 0.46 -4.27 1.94
C VAL A 16 1.67 -3.63 2.63
N ALA A 17 2.83 -4.29 2.60
CA ALA A 17 4.04 -3.77 3.21
C ALA A 17 4.49 -2.45 2.58
N THR A 18 4.48 -2.35 1.25
CA THR A 18 4.84 -1.10 0.55
C THR A 18 3.81 0.00 0.77
N ALA A 19 2.51 -0.33 0.86
CA ALA A 19 1.49 0.65 1.19
C ALA A 19 1.67 1.24 2.59
N ILE A 20 1.96 0.40 3.60
CA ILE A 20 2.29 0.85 4.96
C ILE A 20 3.56 1.71 4.96
N ALA A 21 4.62 1.27 4.29
CA ALA A 21 5.86 2.03 4.19
C ALA A 21 5.64 3.39 3.52
N THR A 22 4.87 3.44 2.44
CA THR A 22 4.53 4.69 1.73
C THR A 22 3.74 5.64 2.62
N LEU A 23 2.72 5.12 3.32
CA LEU A 23 1.94 5.90 4.29
C LEU A 23 2.86 6.53 5.35
N ALA A 24 3.76 5.74 5.95
CA ALA A 24 4.67 6.20 6.99
C ALA A 24 5.63 7.29 6.47
N LEU A 25 6.20 7.10 5.27
CA LEU A 25 7.08 8.08 4.64
C LEU A 25 6.36 9.39 4.33
N LYS A 26 5.14 9.32 3.76
CA LYS A 26 4.33 10.50 3.47
C LYS A 26 3.91 11.23 4.74
N TRP A 27 3.55 10.50 5.78
CA TRP A 27 3.21 11.08 7.07
C TRP A 27 4.41 11.80 7.71
N ALA A 28 5.60 11.19 7.64
CA ALA A 28 6.84 11.83 8.08
C ALA A 28 7.15 13.09 7.27
N ALA A 29 6.98 13.06 5.94
CA ALA A 29 7.18 14.22 5.08
C ALA A 29 6.20 15.36 5.40
N TRP A 30 4.93 15.04 5.67
CA TRP A 30 3.95 16.02 6.15
C TRP A 30 4.38 16.62 7.48
N TRP A 31 4.79 15.81 8.47
CA TRP A 31 5.21 16.33 9.77
C TRP A 31 6.39 17.30 9.63
N LEU A 32 7.40 16.93 8.84
CA LEU A 32 8.60 17.75 8.64
C LEU A 32 8.32 19.07 7.92
N THR A 33 7.28 19.14 7.08
CA THR A 33 7.01 20.30 6.21
C THR A 33 5.80 21.14 6.64
N GLY A 34 4.85 20.55 7.36
CA GLY A 34 3.54 21.16 7.65
C GLY A 34 2.63 21.34 6.43
N SER A 35 2.97 20.77 5.27
CA SER A 35 2.25 21.02 4.01
C SER A 35 0.91 20.29 3.93
N VAL A 36 -0.18 21.04 3.79
CA VAL A 36 -1.53 20.47 3.60
C VAL A 36 -1.62 19.64 2.30
N GLY A 37 -0.84 19.98 1.27
CA GLY A 37 -0.77 19.18 0.05
C GLY A 37 -0.17 17.79 0.29
N LEU A 38 0.90 17.71 1.10
CA LEU A 38 1.49 16.43 1.51
C LEU A 38 0.59 15.65 2.46
N LEU A 39 -0.22 16.34 3.28
CA LEU A 39 -1.26 15.68 4.08
C LEU A 39 -2.31 15.04 3.18
N SER A 40 -2.78 15.73 2.13
CA SER A 40 -3.72 15.16 1.15
C SER A 40 -3.12 13.95 0.43
N ASP A 41 -1.86 14.03 0.04
CA ASP A 41 -1.13 12.93 -0.60
C ASP A 41 -0.95 11.71 0.34
N ALA A 42 -0.72 11.96 1.65
CA ALA A 42 -0.70 10.92 2.68
C ALA A 42 -2.10 10.30 2.86
N LEU A 43 -3.16 11.10 2.85
CA LEU A 43 -4.54 10.63 2.95
C LEU A 43 -4.95 9.74 1.76
N GLU A 44 -4.52 10.09 0.55
CA GLU A 44 -4.71 9.25 -0.64
C GLU A 44 -4.09 7.86 -0.47
N SER A 45 -2.94 7.76 0.20
CA SER A 45 -2.26 6.47 0.41
C SER A 45 -3.00 5.50 1.34
N PHE A 46 -4.00 5.94 2.11
CA PHE A 46 -4.92 5.02 2.81
C PHE A 46 -5.80 4.24 1.85
N VAL A 47 -6.20 4.83 0.72
CA VAL A 47 -6.95 4.12 -0.33
C VAL A 47 -6.08 3.03 -0.94
N ASN A 48 -4.78 3.32 -1.16
CA ASN A 48 -3.82 2.33 -1.64
C ASN A 48 -3.64 1.16 -0.64
N LEU A 49 -3.53 1.46 0.66
CA LEU A 49 -3.51 0.42 1.70
C LEU A 49 -4.80 -0.40 1.72
N GLY A 50 -5.95 0.26 1.60
CA GLY A 50 -7.26 -0.39 1.49
C GLY A 50 -7.32 -1.35 0.31
N ALA A 51 -6.88 -0.93 -0.88
CA ALA A 51 -6.81 -1.76 -2.07
C ALA A 51 -5.89 -2.99 -1.89
N ALA A 52 -4.71 -2.81 -1.27
CA ALA A 52 -3.80 -3.90 -1.00
C ALA A 52 -4.38 -4.93 -0.02
N LEU A 53 -5.07 -4.47 1.03
CA LEU A 53 -5.77 -5.34 1.98
C LEU A 53 -6.94 -6.09 1.32
N LEU A 54 -7.69 -5.42 0.46
CA LEU A 54 -8.79 -6.02 -0.29
C LEU A 54 -8.27 -7.13 -1.23
N ALA A 55 -7.17 -6.87 -1.94
CA ALA A 55 -6.51 -7.87 -2.77
C ALA A 55 -6.03 -9.08 -1.95
N LEU A 56 -5.41 -8.85 -0.79
CA LEU A 56 -4.99 -9.93 0.10
C LEU A 56 -6.18 -10.74 0.63
N TRP A 57 -7.29 -10.07 0.95
CA TRP A 57 -8.51 -10.73 1.43
C TRP A 57 -9.14 -11.61 0.34
N MET A 58 -9.24 -11.11 -0.89
CA MET A 58 -9.75 -11.90 -2.03
C MET A 58 -8.91 -13.15 -2.27
N LEU A 59 -7.58 -13.05 -2.19
CA LEU A 59 -6.67 -14.19 -2.35
C LEU A 59 -6.71 -15.19 -1.18
N ARG A 60 -7.25 -14.80 -0.03
CA ARG A 60 -7.47 -15.70 1.12
C ARG A 60 -8.81 -16.44 1.02
N LEU A 61 -9.78 -15.88 0.29
CA LEU A 61 -11.10 -16.46 0.09
C LEU A 61 -11.16 -17.41 -1.12
N ALA A 62 -10.33 -17.15 -2.14
CA ALA A 62 -10.19 -17.98 -3.34
C ALA A 62 -9.45 -19.29 -3.05
#